data_AF-A0A7V8XG67-F1
#
_entry.id   AF-A0A7V8XG67-F1
#
_cell.length_a   1.000
_cell.length_b   1.000
_cell.length_c   1.000
_cell.angle_alpha   90.00
_cell.angle_beta   90.00
_cell.angle_gamma   90.00
#
_symmetry.space_group_name_H-M   'P 1'
#
loop_
_entity.id
_entity.type
_entity.pdbx_description
1 polymer ?
#
loop_
_entity_poly.entity_id
_entity_poly.type
_entity_poly.pdbx_seq_one_letter_code
_entity_poly.pdbx_strand_id
1 'polypeptide(L)' 'MSTSDGALQRAEELLERLKNRLATLEAGAEAGGDIDEAISSLTEIAELAKEIEAEVQRARQAADAGA' A
#
# COMPACT_ATOMS: atom_id res chain seq x y z
N MET A 1 -20.40 -7.42 -7.35
CA MET A 1 -19.40 -7.11 -6.31
C MET A 1 -19.95 -5.97 -5.48
N SER A 2 -20.06 -6.16 -4.18
CA SER A 2 -20.46 -5.08 -3.28
C SER A 2 -19.36 -4.01 -3.23
N THR A 3 -19.71 -2.77 -2.86
CA THR A 3 -18.73 -1.67 -2.73
C THR A 3 -17.61 -2.01 -1.74
N SER A 4 -17.89 -2.82 -0.70
CA SER A 4 -16.90 -3.32 0.24
C SER A 4 -15.93 -4.32 -0.40
N ASP A 5 -16.41 -5.25 -1.24
CA ASP A 5 -15.55 -6.22 -1.94
C ASP A 5 -14.56 -5.52 -2.88
N GLY A 6 -15.03 -4.47 -3.57
CA GLY A 6 -14.18 -3.68 -4.47
C GLY A 6 -13.11 -2.86 -3.74
N ALA A 7 -13.44 -2.29 -2.58
CA ALA A 7 -12.48 -1.56 -1.75
C ALA A 7 -11.41 -2.49 -1.14
N LEU A 8 -11.81 -3.68 -0.67
CA LEU A 8 -10.88 -4.69 -0.18
C LEU A 8 -9.94 -5.19 -1.28
N GLN A 9 -10.46 -5.49 -2.47
CA GLN A 9 -9.62 -5.90 -3.60
C GLN A 9 -8.57 -4.83 -3.95
N ARG A 10 -8.95 -3.56 -3.97
CA ARG A 10 -7.98 -2.47 -4.21
C ARG A 10 -6.93 -2.38 -3.10
N ALA A 11 -7.33 -2.55 -1.84
CA ALA A 11 -6.39 -2.57 -0.73
C ALA A 11 -5.36 -3.71 -0.87
N GLU A 12 -5.77 -4.89 -1.33
CA GLU A 12 -4.89 -6.03 -1.62
C GLU A 12 -3.91 -5.73 -2.76
N GLU A 13 -4.39 -5.13 -3.86
CA GLU A 13 -3.53 -4.72 -4.98
C GLU A 13 -2.47 -3.69 -4.55
N LEU A 14 -2.86 -2.71 -3.74
CA LEU A 14 -1.95 -1.72 -3.18
C LEU A 14 -0.94 -2.35 -2.20
N LEU A 15 -1.38 -3.33 -1.40
CA LEU A 15 -0.52 -4.06 -0.49
C LEU A 15 0.58 -4.84 -1.23
N GLU A 16 0.24 -5.51 -2.34
CA GLU A 16 1.24 -6.19 -3.16
C GLU A 16 2.26 -5.22 -3.75
N ARG A 17 1.83 -4.02 -4.18
CA ARG A 17 2.76 -2.98 -4.63
C ARG A 17 3.68 -2.50 -3.50
N LEU A 18 3.14 -2.30 -2.30
CA LEU A 18 3.93 -1.90 -1.13
C LEU A 18 4.99 -2.94 -0.79
N LYS A 19 4.63 -4.23 -0.76
CA LYS A 19 5.57 -5.33 -0.52
C LYS A 19 6.70 -5.36 -1.54
N ASN A 20 6.37 -5.21 -2.83
CA ASN A 20 7.38 -5.17 -3.89
C ASN A 20 8.35 -3.98 -3.72
N ARG A 21 7.83 -2.81 -3.32
CA ARG A 21 8.69 -1.64 -3.09
C ARG A 21 9.57 -1.81 -1.85
N LEU A 22 9.05 -2.41 -0.78
CA LEU A 22 9.82 -2.77 0.40
C LEU A 22 10.98 -3.71 0.04
N ALA A 23 10.70 -4.79 -0.69
CA ALA A 23 11.72 -5.75 -1.12
C ALA A 23 12.81 -5.09 -1.99
N THR A 24 12.42 -4.14 -2.85
CA THR A 24 13.37 -3.38 -3.67
C THR A 24 14.27 -2.48 -2.81
N LEU A 25 13.68 -1.78 -1.83
CA LEU A 25 14.43 -0.94 -0.89
C LEU A 25 15.41 -1.77 -0.05
N GLU A 26 14.97 -2.92 0.47
CA GLU A 26 15.81 -3.84 1.25
C GLU A 26 17.00 -4.34 0.42
N ALA A 27 16.76 -4.80 -0.82
CA ALA A 27 17.82 -5.23 -1.72
C ALA A 27 18.81 -4.10 -2.06
N GLY A 28 18.30 -2.88 -2.26
CA GLY A 28 19.13 -1.69 -2.48
C GLY A 28 20.02 -1.36 -1.28
N ALA A 29 19.47 -1.43 -0.06
CA ALA A 29 20.24 -1.18 1.16
C ALA A 29 21.35 -2.22 1.37
N GLU A 30 21.09 -3.50 1.11
CA GLU A 30 22.10 -4.57 1.20
C GLU A 30 23.22 -4.39 0.17
N ALA A 31 22.92 -3.84 -1.00
CA ALA A 31 23.89 -3.57 -2.05
C ALA A 31 24.72 -2.28 -1.84
N GLY A 32 24.49 -1.54 -0.76
CA GLY A 32 25.11 -0.23 -0.54
C GLY A 32 24.57 0.85 -1.48
N GLY A 33 23.27 0.78 -1.80
CA GLY A 33 22.58 1.62 -2.76
C GLY A 33 22.48 3.10 -2.38
N ASP A 34 21.96 3.89 -3.33
CA ASP A 34 21.88 5.35 -3.24
C ASP A 34 20.89 5.80 -2.14
N ILE A 35 21.35 6.73 -1.29
CA ILE A 35 20.56 7.31 -0.20
C ILE A 35 19.36 8.10 -0.76
N ASP A 36 19.53 8.81 -1.88
CA ASP A 36 18.44 9.59 -2.47
C ASP A 36 17.35 8.67 -3.02
N GLU A 37 17.73 7.55 -3.63
CA GLU A 37 16.81 6.50 -4.08
C GLU A 37 16.09 5.83 -2.91
N ALA A 38 16.80 5.61 -1.79
CA ALA A 38 16.21 5.06 -0.57
C ALA A 38 15.14 6.01 0.01
N ILE A 39 15.42 7.33 0.06
CA ILE A 39 14.46 8.34 0.51
C ILE A 39 13.23 8.39 -0.41
N SER A 40 13.43 8.35 -1.74
CA SER A 40 12.32 8.29 -2.69
C SER A 40 11.45 7.04 -2.47
N SER A 41 12.09 5.89 -2.28
CA SER A 41 11.41 4.62 -2.02
C SER A 41 10.59 4.64 -0.73
N LEU A 42 11.15 5.20 0.35
CA LEU A 42 10.43 5.37 1.62
C LEU A 42 9.22 6.30 1.47
N THR A 43 9.35 7.36 0.65
CA THR A 43 8.23 8.27 0.36
C THR A 43 7.11 7.55 -0.38
N GLU A 44 7.44 6.78 -1.41
CA GLU A 44 6.45 5.98 -2.16
C GLU A 44 5.77 4.92 -1.29
N ILE A 45 6.52 4.25 -0.40
CA ILE A 45 5.97 3.29 0.57
C ILE A 45 4.98 3.97 1.52
N ALA A 46 5.30 5.17 2.01
CA ALA A 46 4.43 5.93 2.90
C ALA A 46 3.11 6.33 2.22
N GLU A 47 3.16 6.74 0.94
CA GLU A 47 1.95 7.05 0.18
C GLU A 47 1.09 5.80 -0.08
N LEU A 48 1.70 4.68 -0.46
CA LEU A 48 0.99 3.40 -0.60
C LEU A 48 0.29 2.98 0.70
N ALA A 49 0.95 3.16 1.84
CA ALA A 49 0.35 2.85 3.14
C ALA A 49 -0.90 3.70 3.43
N LYS A 50 -0.86 5.01 3.12
CA LYS A 50 -2.02 5.91 3.25
C LYS A 50 -3.17 5.51 2.33
N GLU A 51 -2.87 5.12 1.10
CA GLU A 51 -3.88 4.65 0.14
C GLU A 51 -4.56 3.36 0.62
N ILE A 52 -3.79 2.40 1.15
CA ILE A 52 -4.32 1.17 1.74
C ILE A 52 -5.25 1.50 2.91
N GLU A 53 -4.82 2.38 3.83
CA GLU A 53 -5.66 2.80 4.95
C GLU A 53 -6.99 3.40 4.46
N ALA A 54 -6.94 4.26 3.44
CA ALA A 54 -8.14 4.87 2.87
C ALA A 54 -9.10 3.83 2.27
N GLU A 55 -8.61 2.83 1.54
CA GLU A 55 -9.46 1.76 0.98
C GLU A 55 -10.04 0.87 2.09
N VAL A 56 -9.27 0.54 3.14
CA VAL A 56 -9.78 -0.21 4.30
C VAL A 56 -10.89 0.57 5.02
N GLN A 57 -10.72 1.88 5.21
CA GLN A 57 -11.78 2.71 5.81
C GLN A 57 -13.04 2.76 4.93
N ARG A 58 -12.90 2.83 3.60
CA ARG A 58 -14.04 2.75 2.68
C ARG A 58 -14.74 1.41 2.75
N ALA A 59 -13.98 0.30 2.79
CA ALA A 59 -14.53 -1.04 2.94
C ALA A 59 -15.35 -1.16 4.23
N ARG A 60 -14.82 -0.64 5.34
CA ARG A 60 -15.51 -0.60 6.64
C ARG A 60 -16.82 0.20 6.55
N GLN A 61 -16.79 1.41 5.98
CA GLN A 61 -17.98 2.25 5.82
C GLN A 61 -19.04 1.59 4.93
N ALA A 62 -18.63 0.92 3.85
CA ALA A 62 -19.53 0.21 2.96
C ALA A 62 -20.18 -1.00 3.65
N ALA A 63 -19.44 -1.72 4.49
CA ALA A 63 -19.98 -2.82 5.29
C ALA A 63 -20.98 -2.31 6.33
N ASP A 64 -20.65 -1.23 7.04
CA ASP A 64 -21.53 -0.60 8.04
C ASP A 64 -22.83 -0.06 7.41
N ALA A 65 -22.78 0.42 6.15
CA ALA A 65 -23.94 0.95 5.43
C ALA A 65 -24.82 -0.13 4.76
N GLY A 66 -24.31 -1.36 4.67
CA GLY A 66 -25.03 -2.52 4.12
C GLY A 66 -25.60 -3.47 5.17
N ALA A 67 -25.35 -3.21 6.47
CA ALA A 67 -25.90 -3.92 7.63
C ALA A 67 -27.21 -3.28 8.11
#